data_AF-A0A6G0XQI9-F1
#
_entry.id   AF-A0A6G0XQI9-F1
#
_cell.length_a   1.000
_cell.length_b   1.000
_cell.length_c   1.000
_cell.angle_alpha   90.00
_cell.angle_beta   90.00
_cell.angle_gamma   90.00
#
_symmetry.space_group_name_H-M   'P 1'
#
loop_
_entity.id
_entity.type
_entity.pdbx_description
1 polymer ?
#
loop_
_entity_poly.entity_id
_entity_poly.type
_entity_poly.pdbx_seq_one_letter_code
_entity_poly.pdbx_strand_id
1 'polypeptide(L)'
;MLQIVDDSGGRKVPRDFIAHRFYVYWEGIAHAAQVYIQPLVKSYMEGWLLPFTEYVQRIGKSLDGSVDSPNALEWMFIKRFQQALSKKSQPRLVMRDFFDTPIFGSCDDVSFSMSTRPLRTIDSNENIFLGLHSPSASPEPLKTLQEMTTSLSDVCLKTLSKSAWSGGLFVTSATFRDGQVKVVCGLAMKNGTKAPVTEDHLSKECDVFNRMLSGIDSVGYLRILFVCCTSYSEDMSAKLKGKSHFVSECKNSFPNIDEAILLNLETPQQKAVFFGVDDDLAAIVERVVCKAEVE
;
A
#
# COMPACT_ATOMS: atom_id res chain seq x y z
N MET A 1 -4.25 42.49 -2.55
CA MET A 1 -3.97 41.95 -1.20
C MET A 1 -3.84 40.44 -1.35
N LEU A 2 -2.65 39.86 -1.13
CA LEU A 2 -2.42 38.42 -1.29
C LEU A 2 -3.34 37.66 -0.34
N GLN A 3 -4.33 36.95 -0.89
CA GLN A 3 -5.27 36.19 -0.07
C GLN A 3 -4.61 34.89 0.38
N ILE A 4 -4.58 34.73 1.70
CA ILE A 4 -3.91 33.64 2.40
C ILE A 4 -4.97 32.65 2.85
N VAL A 5 -4.71 31.36 2.67
CA VAL A 5 -5.50 30.27 3.27
C VAL A 5 -4.63 29.58 4.29
N ASP A 6 -5.20 29.25 5.44
CA ASP A 6 -4.54 28.36 6.36
C ASP A 6 -4.59 26.95 5.79
N ASP A 7 -3.42 26.32 5.65
CA ASP A 7 -3.36 24.89 5.37
C ASP A 7 -3.89 24.10 6.57
N SER A 8 -4.06 22.80 6.42
CA SER A 8 -4.55 21.92 7.48
C SER A 8 -3.60 21.80 8.69
N GLY A 9 -2.42 22.42 8.64
CA GLY A 9 -1.47 22.61 9.74
C GLY A 9 -1.45 24.03 10.32
N GLY A 10 -2.36 24.91 9.90
CA GLY A 10 -2.45 26.30 10.34
C GLY A 10 -1.40 27.23 9.72
N ARG A 11 -0.65 26.78 8.71
CA ARG A 11 0.30 27.64 8.00
C ARG A 11 -0.42 28.44 6.94
N LYS A 12 -0.08 29.72 6.89
CA LYS A 12 -0.57 30.69 5.93
C LYS A 12 0.03 30.46 4.55
N VAL A 13 -0.74 29.85 3.65
CA VAL A 13 -0.34 29.58 2.25
C VAL A 13 -1.04 30.56 1.30
N PRO A 14 -0.30 31.27 0.42
CA PRO A 14 -0.90 32.11 -0.60
C PRO A 14 -1.75 31.28 -1.58
N ARG A 15 -2.99 31.72 -1.86
CA ARG A 15 -3.90 31.04 -2.81
C ARG A 15 -3.28 30.83 -4.19
N ASP A 16 -2.51 31.81 -4.65
CA ASP A 16 -1.86 31.77 -5.97
C ASP A 16 -0.82 30.63 -6.07
N PHE A 17 -0.15 30.32 -4.96
CA PHE A 17 0.80 29.20 -4.90
C PHE A 17 0.08 27.85 -5.04
N ILE A 18 -1.11 27.72 -4.42
CA ILE A 18 -1.95 26.52 -4.51
C ILE A 18 -2.47 26.38 -5.94
N ALA A 19 -3.07 27.44 -6.50
CA ALA A 19 -3.61 27.42 -7.85
C ALA A 19 -2.55 27.03 -8.90
N HIS A 20 -1.34 27.58 -8.78
CA HIS A 20 -0.24 27.29 -9.69
C HIS A 20 0.31 25.86 -9.55
N ARG A 21 0.44 25.33 -8.32
CA ARG A 21 0.96 23.97 -8.07
C ARG A 21 -0.02 22.85 -8.48
N PHE A 22 -1.31 23.14 -8.46
CA PHE A 22 -2.35 22.16 -8.82
C PHE A 22 -2.94 22.38 -10.21
N TYR A 23 -2.35 23.26 -11.03
CA TYR A 23 -2.83 23.61 -12.37
C TYR A 23 -4.31 24.04 -12.39
N VAL A 24 -4.76 24.68 -11.31
CA VAL A 24 -6.12 25.17 -11.18
C VAL A 24 -6.17 26.56 -11.82
N TYR A 25 -6.73 26.64 -13.02
CA TYR A 25 -7.03 27.90 -13.68
C TYR A 25 -8.46 28.32 -13.37
N TRP A 26 -8.68 29.62 -13.28
CA TRP A 26 -9.96 30.22 -12.95
C TRP A 26 -10.13 31.58 -13.64
N GLU A 27 -11.33 31.87 -14.16
CA GLU A 27 -11.76 33.21 -14.59
C GLU A 27 -12.65 33.90 -13.53
N GLY A 28 -12.16 35.01 -12.94
CA GLY A 28 -12.94 35.85 -12.02
C GLY A 28 -12.10 36.65 -11.01
N ILE A 29 -12.77 37.30 -10.04
CA ILE A 29 -12.16 38.20 -9.04
C ILE A 29 -11.77 37.41 -7.77
N ALA A 30 -10.51 37.52 -7.31
CA ALA A 30 -9.87 36.84 -6.15
C ALA A 30 -10.83 36.42 -4.99
N HIS A 31 -11.76 37.31 -4.66
CA HIS A 31 -12.60 37.27 -3.46
C HIS A 31 -13.87 36.42 -3.64
N ALA A 32 -14.23 36.10 -4.89
CA ALA A 32 -15.39 35.27 -5.24
C ALA A 32 -15.02 33.81 -5.57
N ALA A 33 -13.73 33.48 -5.69
CA ALA A 33 -13.30 32.10 -5.90
C ALA A 33 -13.48 31.26 -4.64
N GLN A 34 -14.48 30.39 -4.66
CA GLN A 34 -14.50 29.21 -3.81
C GLN A 34 -13.64 28.14 -4.51
N VAL A 35 -12.39 27.98 -4.06
CA VAL A 35 -11.56 26.87 -4.50
C VAL A 35 -12.11 25.60 -3.84
N TYR A 36 -12.96 24.89 -4.58
CA TYR A 36 -13.43 23.58 -4.18
C TYR A 36 -12.42 22.54 -4.64
N ILE A 37 -11.57 22.09 -3.73
CA ILE A 37 -10.76 20.90 -3.97
C ILE A 37 -11.72 19.72 -3.86
N GLN A 38 -11.96 19.02 -4.98
CA GLN A 38 -12.78 17.81 -4.96
C GLN A 38 -12.28 16.87 -3.84
N PRO A 39 -13.16 16.28 -3.01
CA PRO A 39 -12.78 15.36 -1.94
C PRO A 39 -11.86 14.24 -2.40
N LEU A 40 -12.05 13.77 -3.63
CA LEU A 40 -11.18 12.80 -4.30
C LEU A 40 -9.73 13.30 -4.42
N VAL A 41 -9.53 14.52 -4.93
CA VAL A 41 -8.21 15.16 -5.06
C VAL A 41 -7.57 15.38 -3.70
N LYS A 42 -8.35 15.80 -2.70
CA LYS A 42 -7.87 15.94 -1.32
C LYS A 42 -7.41 14.60 -0.74
N SER A 43 -8.19 13.54 -0.90
CA SER A 43 -7.83 12.17 -0.49
C SER A 43 -6.56 11.70 -1.18
N TYR A 44 -6.36 12.03 -2.46
CA TYR A 44 -5.11 11.72 -3.17
C TYR A 44 -3.92 12.52 -2.62
N MET A 45 -4.10 13.82 -2.33
CA MET A 45 -3.04 14.65 -1.77
C MET A 45 -2.61 14.17 -0.38
N GLU A 46 -3.57 13.87 0.49
CA GLU A 46 -3.30 13.36 1.84
C GLU A 46 -2.68 11.96 1.76
N GLY A 47 -3.18 11.10 0.88
CA GLY A 47 -2.67 9.75 0.66
C GLY A 47 -1.29 9.70 -0.02
N TRP A 48 -0.93 10.62 -0.91
CA TRP A 48 0.35 10.53 -1.66
C TRP A 48 1.47 11.35 -1.03
N LEU A 49 1.18 12.53 -0.50
CA LEU A 49 2.23 13.51 -0.20
C LEU A 49 2.70 13.48 1.26
N LEU A 50 1.88 12.99 2.18
CA LEU A 50 2.17 13.12 3.61
C LEU A 50 3.03 11.96 4.14
N PRO A 51 4.01 12.22 5.02
CA PRO A 51 4.61 11.17 5.84
C PRO A 51 3.56 10.39 6.64
N PHE A 52 3.86 9.15 7.02
CA PHE A 52 2.92 8.27 7.70
C PHE A 52 2.28 8.90 8.95
N THR A 53 3.09 9.45 9.86
CA THR A 53 2.62 10.07 11.10
C THR A 53 1.66 11.25 10.84
N GLU A 54 2.02 12.14 9.91
CA GLU A 54 1.18 13.28 9.54
C GLU A 54 -0.13 12.83 8.88
N TYR A 55 -0.07 11.76 8.08
CA TYR A 55 -1.24 11.17 7.45
C TYR A 55 -2.24 10.65 8.49
N VAL A 56 -1.77 9.85 9.47
CA VAL A 56 -2.62 9.32 10.55
C VAL A 56 -3.27 10.46 11.34
N GLN A 57 -2.51 11.48 11.71
CA GLN A 57 -3.04 12.65 12.44
C GLN A 57 -4.12 13.39 11.65
N ARG A 58 -3.95 13.56 10.34
CA ARG A 58 -4.93 14.27 9.49
C ARG A 58 -6.21 13.47 9.27
N ILE A 59 -6.09 12.16 9.05
CA ILE A 59 -7.27 11.29 8.96
C ILE A 59 -8.00 11.31 10.29
N GLY A 60 -7.30 11.23 11.43
CA GLY A 60 -7.92 11.27 12.76
C GLY A 60 -8.86 12.46 12.98
N LYS A 61 -8.54 13.63 12.39
CA LYS A 61 -9.36 14.85 12.44
C LYS A 61 -10.54 14.85 11.47
N SER A 62 -10.46 14.05 10.40
CA SER A 62 -11.44 14.01 9.30
C SER A 62 -12.25 12.72 9.27
N LEU A 63 -12.00 11.83 10.22
CA LEU A 63 -12.50 10.46 10.31
C LEU A 63 -14.03 10.42 10.43
N ASP A 64 -14.63 11.45 11.03
CA ASP A 64 -16.09 11.59 11.19
C ASP A 64 -16.75 12.36 10.02
N GLY A 65 -16.01 12.60 8.93
CA GLY A 65 -16.45 13.33 7.75
C GLY A 65 -16.25 12.55 6.43
N SER A 66 -15.66 13.20 5.44
CA SER A 66 -15.65 12.78 4.02
C SER A 66 -14.57 11.76 3.62
N VAL A 67 -14.02 10.99 4.56
CA VAL A 67 -12.89 10.07 4.29
C VAL A 67 -13.43 8.65 4.15
N ASP A 68 -13.12 8.01 3.03
CA ASP A 68 -13.36 6.60 2.78
C ASP A 68 -12.40 5.76 3.65
N SER A 69 -12.93 5.14 4.73
CA SER A 69 -12.12 4.50 5.77
C SER A 69 -11.32 3.29 5.26
N PRO A 70 -11.88 2.41 4.40
CA PRO A 70 -11.12 1.35 3.75
C PRO A 70 -9.91 1.85 2.96
N ASN A 71 -10.08 2.87 2.10
CA ASN A 71 -8.96 3.44 1.34
C ASN A 71 -7.95 4.14 2.26
N ALA A 72 -8.40 4.79 3.33
CA ALA A 72 -7.52 5.40 4.33
C ALA A 72 -6.62 4.35 5.02
N LEU A 73 -7.21 3.22 5.40
CA LEU A 73 -6.48 2.11 6.01
C LEU A 73 -5.46 1.50 5.03
N GLU A 74 -5.83 1.33 3.76
CA GLU A 74 -4.89 0.85 2.75
C GLU A 74 -3.68 1.79 2.58
N TRP A 75 -3.92 3.11 2.61
CA TRP A 75 -2.84 4.10 2.57
C TRP A 75 -1.94 4.05 3.80
N MET A 76 -2.50 3.77 4.98
CA MET A 76 -1.70 3.60 6.21
C MET A 76 -0.72 2.43 6.05
N PHE A 77 -1.18 1.29 5.54
CA PHE A 77 -0.32 0.12 5.26
C PHE A 77 0.79 0.44 4.27
N ILE A 78 0.45 1.03 3.11
CA ILE A 78 1.42 1.39 2.07
C ILE A 78 2.46 2.36 2.63
N LYS A 79 2.03 3.43 3.30
CA LYS A 79 2.94 4.43 3.89
C LYS A 79 3.82 3.84 4.96
N ARG A 80 3.29 2.93 5.78
CA ARG A 80 4.09 2.26 6.81
C ARG A 80 5.20 1.42 6.18
N PHE A 81 4.88 0.67 5.12
CA PHE A 81 5.87 -0.12 4.38
C PHE A 81 6.95 0.75 3.75
N GLN A 82 6.56 1.86 3.10
CA GLN A 82 7.50 2.83 2.52
C GLN A 82 8.39 3.47 3.59
N GLN A 83 7.80 3.90 4.72
CA GLN A 83 8.54 4.53 5.80
C GLN A 83 9.56 3.56 6.41
N ALA A 84 9.15 2.32 6.66
CA ALA A 84 10.02 1.26 7.17
C ALA A 84 11.26 1.11 6.28
N LEU A 85 11.07 1.01 4.97
CA LEU A 85 12.12 0.73 4.00
C LEU A 85 12.50 1.96 3.17
N SER A 86 12.41 3.15 3.76
CA SER A 86 12.70 4.43 3.07
C SER A 86 14.19 4.66 2.86
N LYS A 87 15.03 4.02 3.69
CA LYS A 87 16.49 4.05 3.61
C LYS A 87 17.00 2.67 3.29
N LYS A 88 18.05 2.60 2.47
CA LYS A 88 18.78 1.36 2.19
C LYS A 88 19.19 0.70 3.50
N SER A 89 18.67 -0.49 3.72
CA SER A 89 18.87 -1.23 4.95
C SER A 89 18.57 -2.70 4.75
N GLN A 90 18.96 -3.52 5.72
CA GLN A 90 18.50 -4.90 5.82
C GLN A 90 17.08 -4.91 6.40
N PRO A 91 16.08 -5.52 5.74
CA PRO A 91 14.70 -5.52 6.24
C PRO A 91 14.57 -6.03 7.68
N ARG A 92 15.30 -7.09 8.04
CA ARG A 92 15.36 -7.61 9.43
C ARG A 92 15.76 -6.55 10.46
N LEU A 93 16.60 -5.57 10.11
CA LEU A 93 17.01 -4.53 11.05
C LEU A 93 15.94 -3.47 11.27
N VAL A 94 14.97 -3.36 10.35
CA VAL A 94 13.92 -2.33 10.39
C VAL A 94 12.68 -2.82 11.16
N MET A 95 12.25 -4.06 10.95
CA MET A 95 11.13 -4.66 11.69
C MET A 95 11.47 -6.12 12.05
N ARG A 96 12.38 -6.29 13.02
CA ARG A 96 12.87 -7.61 13.48
C ARG A 96 11.74 -8.61 13.71
N ASP A 97 10.75 -8.19 14.48
CA ASP A 97 9.61 -9.03 14.84
C ASP A 97 8.83 -9.56 13.63
N PHE A 98 8.89 -8.89 12.48
CA PHE A 98 8.15 -9.27 11.28
C PHE A 98 9.02 -9.83 10.14
N PHE A 99 10.36 -9.69 10.20
CA PHE A 99 11.27 -10.00 9.08
C PHE A 99 12.47 -10.90 9.45
N ASP A 100 12.48 -11.50 10.65
CA ASP A 100 13.68 -12.15 11.20
C ASP A 100 14.08 -13.53 10.59
N THR A 101 13.23 -14.21 9.81
CA THR A 101 13.59 -15.56 9.27
C THR A 101 12.72 -16.03 8.10
N PRO A 102 13.33 -16.72 7.12
CA PRO A 102 13.74 -16.04 5.88
C PRO A 102 12.50 -15.35 5.31
N ILE A 103 12.50 -14.02 5.27
CA ILE A 103 11.41 -13.26 4.63
C ILE A 103 11.98 -12.43 3.50
N PHE A 104 13.08 -11.75 3.81
CA PHE A 104 13.93 -11.09 2.83
C PHE A 104 15.29 -11.79 2.67
N GLY A 105 15.43 -12.99 3.24
CA GLY A 105 16.73 -13.68 3.33
C GLY A 105 17.83 -12.79 3.93
N SER A 106 18.98 -12.76 3.27
CA SER A 106 20.11 -11.86 3.58
C SER A 106 20.19 -10.69 2.58
N CYS A 107 19.04 -10.22 2.08
CA CYS A 107 19.02 -9.07 1.18
C CYS A 107 19.44 -7.81 1.93
N ASP A 108 20.52 -7.21 1.47
CA ASP A 108 21.03 -5.93 1.90
C ASP A 108 20.56 -4.82 0.95
N ASP A 109 20.61 -3.58 1.41
CA ASP A 109 20.31 -2.38 0.62
C ASP A 109 18.89 -2.29 0.04
N VAL A 110 17.91 -2.97 0.65
CA VAL A 110 16.50 -2.84 0.26
C VAL A 110 16.04 -1.41 0.58
N SER A 111 15.51 -0.71 -0.43
CA SER A 111 14.87 0.59 -0.25
C SER A 111 13.72 0.79 -1.21
N PHE A 112 12.51 0.98 -0.68
CA PHE A 112 11.33 1.25 -1.51
C PHE A 112 11.16 2.74 -1.78
N SER A 113 10.62 3.06 -2.95
CA SER A 113 10.32 4.44 -3.33
C SER A 113 9.31 5.06 -2.38
N MET A 114 9.62 6.26 -1.87
CA MET A 114 8.65 7.05 -1.11
C MET A 114 7.51 7.58 -2.00
N SER A 115 7.67 7.52 -3.34
CA SER A 115 6.67 7.98 -4.28
C SER A 115 5.76 6.83 -4.71
N THR A 116 4.49 6.90 -4.33
CA THR A 116 3.47 5.97 -4.81
C THR A 116 2.87 6.46 -6.11
N ARG A 117 2.80 5.60 -7.13
CA ARG A 117 2.15 5.88 -8.40
C ARG A 117 0.91 5.00 -8.56
N PRO A 118 -0.15 5.46 -9.24
CA PRO A 118 -1.28 4.60 -9.52
C PRO A 118 -0.88 3.56 -10.56
N LEU A 119 -1.28 2.31 -10.36
CA LEU A 119 -1.22 1.29 -11.39
C LEU A 119 -2.32 1.62 -12.42
N ARG A 120 -1.94 1.85 -13.68
CA ARG A 120 -2.89 2.22 -14.73
C ARG A 120 -3.88 1.08 -14.95
N THR A 121 -5.17 1.41 -14.92
CA THR A 121 -6.22 0.55 -15.46
C THR A 121 -6.21 0.69 -16.99
N ILE A 122 -6.24 -0.41 -17.73
CA ILE A 122 -6.35 -0.39 -19.20
C ILE A 122 -7.81 -0.70 -19.54
N ASP A 123 -8.57 0.27 -20.07
CA ASP A 123 -9.83 -0.06 -20.72
C ASP A 123 -10.09 0.68 -22.04
N SER A 124 -10.72 -0.11 -22.92
CA SER A 124 -11.47 0.20 -24.14
C SER A 124 -10.87 1.17 -25.17
N ASN A 125 -9.86 0.70 -25.91
CA ASN A 125 -9.65 0.88 -27.37
C ASN A 125 -8.14 0.73 -27.68
N GLU A 126 -7.62 -0.36 -28.24
CA GLU A 126 -8.21 -1.38 -29.09
C GLU A 126 -7.37 -2.66 -28.99
N ASN A 127 -7.89 -3.67 -28.29
CA ASN A 127 -7.93 -5.07 -28.70
C ASN A 127 -8.13 -5.93 -27.45
N ILE A 128 -9.29 -6.57 -27.39
CA ILE A 128 -9.79 -7.35 -26.27
C ILE A 128 -8.80 -8.46 -25.88
N PHE A 129 -8.45 -8.51 -24.59
CA PHE A 129 -8.53 -9.73 -23.79
C PHE A 129 -9.10 -9.38 -22.41
N LEU A 130 -10.42 -9.48 -22.24
CA LEU A 130 -11.09 -9.44 -20.94
C LEU A 130 -10.75 -10.74 -20.19
N GLY A 131 -10.05 -10.62 -19.06
CA GLY A 131 -9.33 -11.77 -18.50
C GLY A 131 -8.71 -11.68 -17.11
N LEU A 132 -9.19 -10.78 -16.22
CA LEU A 132 -8.78 -10.71 -14.81
C LEU A 132 -9.87 -10.06 -13.89
N HIS A 133 -11.05 -10.65 -13.71
CA HIS A 133 -12.13 -10.61 -14.72
C HIS A 133 -13.06 -9.40 -14.56
N SER A 134 -12.45 -8.25 -14.25
CA SER A 134 -12.96 -6.90 -14.52
C SER A 134 -14.09 -6.40 -13.61
N PRO A 135 -13.90 -5.25 -12.93
CA PRO A 135 -14.45 -3.97 -13.46
C PRO A 135 -13.43 -2.96 -14.03
N SER A 136 -12.30 -3.48 -14.52
CA SER A 136 -11.66 -3.16 -15.83
C SER A 136 -10.13 -3.18 -15.84
N ALA A 137 -9.55 -3.89 -14.86
CA ALA A 137 -8.35 -4.74 -14.91
C ALA A 137 -7.08 -4.22 -15.63
N SER A 138 -5.96 -4.21 -14.89
CA SER A 138 -4.68 -4.73 -15.37
C SER A 138 -3.83 -5.16 -14.17
N PRO A 139 -3.25 -6.36 -14.18
CA PRO A 139 -1.94 -6.61 -13.64
C PRO A 139 -1.08 -7.06 -14.80
N GLU A 140 -0.54 -6.10 -15.53
CA GLU A 140 0.53 -6.35 -16.48
C GLU A 140 1.56 -7.31 -15.84
N PRO A 141 2.04 -8.33 -16.57
CA PRO A 141 3.18 -9.11 -16.13
C PRO A 141 4.26 -8.13 -15.66
N LEU A 142 4.92 -8.41 -14.52
CA LEU A 142 5.97 -7.51 -14.04
C LEU A 142 6.99 -7.21 -15.15
N LYS A 143 7.17 -8.09 -16.14
CA LYS A 143 7.98 -7.84 -17.33
C LYS A 143 7.53 -6.60 -18.12
N THR A 144 6.23 -6.42 -18.38
CA THR A 144 5.69 -5.22 -19.04
C THR A 144 5.82 -3.98 -18.14
N LEU A 145 5.59 -4.15 -16.83
CA LEU A 145 5.86 -3.09 -15.85
C LEU A 145 7.35 -2.76 -15.79
N GLN A 146 8.25 -3.73 -15.90
CA GLN A 146 9.72 -3.59 -15.94
C GLN A 146 10.19 -2.90 -17.21
N GLU A 147 9.60 -3.20 -18.35
CA GLU A 147 9.89 -2.50 -19.61
C GLU A 147 9.49 -1.01 -19.52
N MET A 148 8.43 -0.68 -18.77
CA MET A 148 8.09 0.72 -18.44
C MET A 148 8.93 1.31 -17.29
N THR A 149 9.44 0.49 -16.37
CA THR A 149 10.13 0.89 -15.12
C THR A 149 11.63 0.64 -15.11
N THR A 150 12.23 0.17 -16.20
CA THR A 150 13.69 -0.02 -16.37
C THR A 150 14.47 1.30 -16.26
N SER A 151 13.77 2.44 -16.28
CA SER A 151 14.31 3.76 -15.95
C SER A 151 14.31 4.11 -14.45
N LEU A 152 13.64 3.33 -13.58
CA LEU A 152 13.44 3.61 -12.16
C LEU A 152 13.79 2.37 -11.34
N SER A 153 14.93 2.40 -10.65
CA SER A 153 15.40 1.29 -9.82
C SER A 153 14.45 0.90 -8.68
N ASP A 154 13.48 1.77 -8.34
CA ASP A 154 12.60 1.66 -7.18
C ASP A 154 11.21 2.22 -7.50
N VAL A 155 10.17 1.39 -7.36
CA VAL A 155 8.78 1.77 -7.68
C VAL A 155 7.83 1.26 -6.60
N CYS A 156 6.87 2.10 -6.23
CA CYS A 156 5.73 1.74 -5.38
C CYS A 156 4.45 2.06 -6.15
N LEU A 157 3.60 1.07 -6.36
CA LEU A 157 2.38 1.18 -7.13
C LEU A 157 1.18 0.91 -6.20
N LYS A 158 0.14 1.71 -6.30
CA LYS A 158 -1.17 1.41 -5.70
C LYS A 158 -2.18 1.14 -6.80
N THR A 159 -2.91 0.06 -6.68
CA THR A 159 -3.99 -0.27 -7.59
C THR A 159 -5.17 0.70 -7.47
N LEU A 160 -5.82 1.04 -8.58
CA LEU A 160 -7.02 1.88 -8.59
C LEU A 160 -8.24 1.09 -8.07
N SER A 161 -9.28 1.79 -7.59
CA SER A 161 -10.48 1.24 -6.93
C SER A 161 -11.33 0.25 -7.75
N LYS A 162 -11.00 0.01 -9.02
CA LYS A 162 -11.65 -0.97 -9.92
C LYS A 162 -10.69 -2.04 -10.45
N SER A 163 -9.46 -2.06 -9.93
CA SER A 163 -8.45 -3.05 -10.30
C SER A 163 -8.79 -4.39 -9.66
N ALA A 164 -8.34 -5.47 -10.29
CA ALA A 164 -8.60 -6.82 -9.81
C ALA A 164 -7.86 -7.15 -8.50
N TRP A 165 -6.77 -6.44 -8.23
CA TRP A 165 -6.06 -6.46 -6.96
C TRP A 165 -6.24 -5.11 -6.28
N SER A 166 -6.48 -5.08 -4.98
CA SER A 166 -6.70 -3.85 -4.17
C SER A 166 -5.47 -3.52 -3.30
N GLY A 167 -4.28 -3.89 -3.77
CA GLY A 167 -3.03 -3.87 -3.00
C GLY A 167 -2.00 -2.80 -3.41
N GLY A 168 -0.86 -2.85 -2.72
CA GLY A 168 0.35 -2.12 -3.10
C GLY A 168 1.41 -3.03 -3.71
N LEU A 169 1.98 -2.69 -4.86
CA LEU A 169 3.15 -3.38 -5.44
C LEU A 169 4.42 -2.59 -5.17
N PHE A 170 5.45 -3.24 -4.67
CA PHE A 170 6.74 -2.64 -4.39
C PHE A 170 7.81 -3.40 -5.15
N VAL A 171 8.66 -2.68 -5.88
CA VAL A 171 9.75 -3.26 -6.66
C VAL A 171 11.02 -2.47 -6.39
N THR A 172 12.10 -3.17 -6.04
CA THR A 172 13.43 -2.57 -5.82
C THR A 172 14.54 -3.54 -6.21
N SER A 173 15.76 -3.04 -6.29
CA SER A 173 16.98 -3.82 -6.36
C SER A 173 17.59 -3.97 -4.98
N ALA A 174 18.09 -5.17 -4.66
CA ALA A 174 18.80 -5.46 -3.42
C ALA A 174 20.08 -6.26 -3.71
N THR A 175 20.98 -6.29 -2.76
CA THR A 175 22.21 -7.11 -2.84
C THR A 175 22.00 -8.39 -2.06
N PHE A 176 22.29 -9.55 -2.65
CA PHE A 176 22.24 -10.84 -1.96
C PHE A 176 23.50 -11.67 -2.22
N ARG A 177 24.20 -12.03 -1.13
CA ARG A 177 25.45 -12.80 -1.08
C ARG A 177 26.66 -12.19 -1.82
N ASP A 178 26.52 -11.87 -3.11
CA ASP A 178 27.48 -11.09 -3.95
C ASP A 178 26.84 -10.64 -5.29
N GLY A 179 25.52 -10.81 -5.45
CA GLY A 179 24.79 -10.51 -6.69
C GLY A 179 23.64 -9.54 -6.46
N GLN A 180 23.27 -8.81 -7.53
CA GLN A 180 22.05 -8.01 -7.54
C GLN A 180 20.84 -8.92 -7.73
N VAL A 181 19.85 -8.77 -6.85
CA VAL A 181 18.55 -9.43 -6.94
C VAL A 181 17.45 -8.39 -7.01
N LYS A 182 16.37 -8.69 -7.73
CA LYS A 182 15.18 -7.85 -7.76
C LYS A 182 14.19 -8.33 -6.70
N VAL A 183 13.84 -7.46 -5.78
CA VAL A 183 12.86 -7.74 -4.73
C VAL A 183 11.50 -7.19 -5.16
N VAL A 184 10.49 -8.05 -5.15
CA VAL A 184 9.12 -7.74 -5.53
C VAL A 184 8.22 -8.09 -4.36
N CYS A 185 7.63 -7.07 -3.73
CA CYS A 185 6.71 -7.25 -2.63
C CYS A 185 5.28 -6.87 -3.05
N GLY A 186 4.35 -7.80 -2.90
CA GLY A 186 2.93 -7.50 -2.91
C GLY A 186 2.44 -7.19 -1.51
N LEU A 187 1.52 -6.23 -1.37
CA LEU A 187 0.83 -5.90 -0.12
C LEU A 187 -0.67 -6.01 -0.37
N ALA A 188 -1.27 -7.15 -0.04
CA ALA A 188 -2.70 -7.37 -0.11
C ALA A 188 -3.36 -6.95 1.20
N MET A 189 -4.36 -6.08 1.14
CA MET A 189 -5.07 -5.56 2.32
C MET A 189 -6.51 -6.05 2.27
N LYS A 190 -6.97 -6.75 3.31
CA LYS A 190 -8.27 -7.43 3.35
C LYS A 190 -9.13 -7.02 4.56
N ASN A 191 -9.31 -5.72 4.72
CA ASN A 191 -10.14 -5.15 5.79
C ASN A 191 -11.49 -4.62 5.29
N GLY A 192 -11.74 -4.60 3.97
CA GLY A 192 -13.04 -4.22 3.40
C GLY A 192 -14.04 -5.38 3.30
N THR A 193 -13.78 -6.52 3.97
CA THR A 193 -14.70 -7.66 4.01
C THR A 193 -15.40 -7.72 5.36
N LYS A 194 -16.73 -7.72 5.36
CA LYS A 194 -17.55 -7.91 6.59
C LYS A 194 -17.31 -9.25 7.28
N ALA A 195 -16.72 -10.21 6.56
CA ALA A 195 -16.37 -11.52 7.08
C ALA A 195 -14.87 -11.58 7.45
N PRO A 196 -14.52 -12.29 8.53
CA PRO A 196 -13.13 -12.55 8.87
C PRO A 196 -12.38 -13.27 7.73
N VAL A 197 -11.09 -12.97 7.57
CA VAL A 197 -10.28 -13.53 6.50
C VAL A 197 -10.01 -15.02 6.74
N THR A 198 -10.25 -15.81 5.70
CA THR A 198 -10.09 -17.28 5.69
C THR A 198 -8.93 -17.72 4.79
N GLU A 199 -8.61 -19.01 4.80
CA GLU A 199 -7.61 -19.61 3.92
C GLU A 199 -7.97 -19.47 2.42
N ASP A 200 -9.25 -19.52 2.07
CA ASP A 200 -9.71 -19.28 0.68
C ASP A 200 -9.40 -17.86 0.21
N HIS A 201 -9.53 -16.87 1.09
CA HIS A 201 -9.17 -15.49 0.77
C HIS A 201 -7.67 -15.35 0.54
N LEU A 202 -6.85 -15.99 1.38
CA LEU A 202 -5.40 -16.05 1.21
C LEU A 202 -5.03 -16.72 -0.12
N SER A 203 -5.64 -17.87 -0.43
CA SER A 203 -5.41 -18.59 -1.68
C SER A 203 -5.74 -17.75 -2.92
N LYS A 204 -6.84 -16.98 -2.88
CA LYS A 204 -7.21 -16.05 -3.97
C LYS A 204 -6.16 -14.94 -4.17
N GLU A 205 -5.64 -14.36 -3.10
CA GLU A 205 -4.58 -13.33 -3.23
C GLU A 205 -3.27 -13.91 -3.74
N CYS A 206 -2.91 -15.12 -3.29
CA CYS A 206 -1.79 -15.87 -3.84
C CYS A 206 -1.98 -16.15 -5.33
N ASP A 207 -3.17 -16.58 -5.78
CA ASP A 207 -3.45 -16.82 -7.20
C ASP A 207 -3.32 -15.55 -8.03
N VAL A 208 -3.91 -14.44 -7.56
CA VAL A 208 -3.80 -13.13 -8.24
C VAL A 208 -2.34 -12.73 -8.37
N PHE A 209 -1.58 -12.68 -7.26
CA PHE A 209 -0.18 -12.27 -7.25
C PHE A 209 0.71 -13.19 -8.10
N ASN A 210 0.52 -14.52 -8.00
CA ASN A 210 1.24 -15.51 -8.79
C ASN A 210 1.04 -15.32 -10.30
N ARG A 211 -0.18 -14.94 -10.71
CA ARG A 211 -0.50 -14.62 -12.11
C ARG A 211 0.09 -13.29 -12.56
N MET A 212 0.12 -12.25 -11.70
CA MET A 212 0.81 -10.98 -12.02
C MET A 212 2.30 -11.20 -12.33
N LEU A 213 2.88 -12.26 -11.74
CA LEU A 213 4.27 -12.62 -11.92
C LEU A 213 4.51 -13.70 -12.98
N SER A 214 3.45 -14.12 -13.70
CA SER A 214 3.56 -15.08 -14.77
C SER A 214 4.39 -14.53 -15.94
N GLY A 215 5.27 -15.36 -16.51
CA GLY A 215 6.12 -14.98 -17.65
C GLY A 215 7.40 -14.20 -17.29
N ILE A 216 7.70 -14.03 -16.00
CA ILE A 216 8.98 -13.50 -15.53
C ILE A 216 9.88 -14.68 -15.17
N ASP A 217 11.10 -14.68 -15.70
CA ASP A 217 12.10 -15.68 -15.30
C ASP A 217 12.30 -15.66 -13.77
N SER A 218 12.27 -16.84 -13.15
CA SER A 218 12.47 -17.02 -11.71
C SER A 218 13.87 -16.61 -11.25
N VAL A 219 14.86 -16.61 -12.15
CA VAL A 219 16.25 -16.34 -11.80
C VAL A 219 16.46 -14.86 -11.47
N GLY A 220 17.03 -14.59 -10.29
CA GLY A 220 17.40 -13.24 -9.84
C GLY A 220 16.27 -12.42 -9.23
N TYR A 221 15.12 -13.05 -8.91
CA TYR A 221 13.99 -12.40 -8.25
C TYR A 221 13.72 -13.00 -6.87
N LEU A 222 13.32 -12.15 -5.93
CA LEU A 222 12.73 -12.53 -4.66
C LEU A 222 11.31 -11.95 -4.61
N ARG A 223 10.29 -12.82 -4.53
CA ARG A 223 8.88 -12.49 -4.74
C ARG A 223 8.07 -12.83 -3.50
N ILE A 224 7.69 -11.81 -2.75
CA ILE A 224 7.06 -11.94 -1.43
C ILE A 224 5.68 -11.32 -1.49
N LEU A 225 4.66 -12.01 -0.96
CA LEU A 225 3.33 -11.46 -0.77
C LEU A 225 3.07 -11.25 0.72
N PHE A 226 2.87 -10.01 1.15
CA PHE A 226 2.34 -9.68 2.46
C PHE A 226 0.82 -9.58 2.39
N VAL A 227 0.13 -10.31 3.25
CA VAL A 227 -1.31 -10.23 3.43
C VAL A 227 -1.58 -9.61 4.79
N CYS A 228 -2.20 -8.43 4.77
CA CYS A 228 -2.49 -7.61 5.93
C CYS A 228 -3.99 -7.61 6.18
N CYS A 229 -4.40 -8.17 7.31
CA CYS A 229 -5.79 -8.16 7.74
C CYS A 229 -5.86 -7.87 9.24
N THR A 230 -6.96 -7.27 9.70
CA THR A 230 -7.21 -7.00 11.13
C THR A 230 -8.23 -7.96 11.75
N SER A 231 -8.88 -8.79 10.93
CA SER A 231 -9.86 -9.79 11.36
C SER A 231 -9.65 -11.11 10.62
N TYR A 232 -9.50 -12.20 11.37
CA TYR A 232 -9.20 -13.54 10.87
C TYR A 232 -10.24 -14.56 11.36
N SER A 233 -10.48 -15.61 10.57
CA SER A 233 -11.27 -16.75 11.03
C SER A 233 -10.53 -17.50 12.13
N GLU A 234 -11.25 -18.21 13.01
CA GLU A 234 -10.66 -18.93 14.15
C GLU A 234 -9.49 -19.85 13.74
N ASP A 235 -9.62 -20.57 12.62
CA ASP A 235 -8.57 -21.42 12.07
C ASP A 235 -7.29 -20.64 11.68
N MET A 236 -7.46 -19.44 11.14
CA MET A 236 -6.34 -18.57 10.76
C MET A 236 -5.71 -17.91 11.99
N SER A 237 -6.53 -17.46 12.95
CA SER A 237 -6.08 -16.95 14.25
C SER A 237 -5.26 -18.00 15.01
N ALA A 238 -5.67 -19.27 14.94
CA ALA A 238 -4.92 -20.38 15.55
C ALA A 238 -3.51 -20.53 14.97
N LYS A 239 -3.35 -20.34 13.65
CA LYS A 239 -2.03 -20.35 12.97
C LYS A 239 -1.12 -19.18 13.40
N LEU A 240 -1.72 -18.04 13.79
CA LEU A 240 -1.02 -16.82 14.22
C LEU A 240 -0.72 -16.78 15.73
N LYS A 241 -1.27 -17.71 16.52
CA LYS A 241 -1.30 -17.63 17.99
C LYS A 241 0.09 -17.43 18.60
N GLY A 242 0.28 -16.28 19.25
CA GLY A 242 1.52 -15.89 19.92
C GLY A 242 2.66 -15.43 18.99
N LYS A 243 2.39 -15.29 17.68
CA LYS A 243 3.37 -14.85 16.68
C LYS A 243 2.93 -13.52 16.06
N SER A 244 3.91 -12.75 15.60
CA SER A 244 3.73 -11.50 14.83
C SER A 244 3.33 -11.75 13.38
N HIS A 245 3.58 -12.95 12.85
CA HIS A 245 3.25 -13.34 11.49
C HIS A 245 3.20 -14.86 11.32
N PHE A 246 2.64 -15.30 10.20
CA PHE A 246 2.62 -16.68 9.75
C PHE A 246 3.06 -16.74 8.27
N VAL A 247 3.97 -17.63 7.94
CA VAL A 247 4.40 -17.87 6.55
C VAL A 247 3.62 -19.07 6.01
N SER A 248 2.88 -18.84 4.93
CA SER A 248 2.06 -19.86 4.27
C SER A 248 2.92 -20.72 3.33
N GLU A 249 2.72 -22.03 3.38
CA GLU A 249 3.36 -23.01 2.49
C GLU A 249 2.70 -22.99 1.10
N CYS A 250 2.89 -21.89 0.37
CA CYS A 250 2.20 -21.64 -0.89
C CYS A 250 3.02 -22.07 -2.13
N LYS A 251 4.33 -22.34 -1.97
CA LYS A 251 5.28 -22.52 -3.08
C LYS A 251 4.90 -23.62 -4.07
N ASN A 252 4.36 -24.74 -3.58
CA ASN A 252 3.95 -25.87 -4.43
C ASN A 252 2.73 -25.54 -5.29
N SER A 253 1.82 -24.71 -4.78
CA SER A 253 0.60 -24.29 -5.47
C SER A 253 0.80 -23.02 -6.31
N PHE A 254 1.75 -22.17 -5.91
CA PHE A 254 2.00 -20.85 -6.48
C PHE A 254 3.51 -20.68 -6.76
N PRO A 255 4.02 -21.22 -7.87
CA PRO A 255 5.45 -21.30 -8.13
C PRO A 255 6.15 -19.94 -8.25
N ASN A 256 5.41 -18.88 -8.63
CA ASN A 256 5.95 -17.53 -8.76
C ASN A 256 5.98 -16.75 -7.43
N ILE A 257 5.57 -17.35 -6.32
CA ILE A 257 5.65 -16.76 -4.99
C ILE A 257 6.74 -17.51 -4.25
N ASP A 258 7.74 -16.81 -3.74
CA ASP A 258 8.73 -17.43 -2.86
C ASP A 258 8.14 -17.60 -1.47
N GLU A 259 7.44 -16.57 -0.99
CA GLU A 259 6.81 -16.57 0.32
C GLU A 259 5.51 -15.76 0.35
N ALA A 260 4.49 -16.29 1.01
CA ALA A 260 3.26 -15.57 1.35
C ALA A 260 3.16 -15.43 2.87
N ILE A 261 3.09 -14.20 3.36
CA ILE A 261 3.25 -13.85 4.76
C ILE A 261 1.99 -13.16 5.24
N LEU A 262 1.35 -13.77 6.23
CA LEU A 262 0.20 -13.22 6.92
C LEU A 262 0.67 -12.47 8.16
N LEU A 263 0.36 -11.17 8.26
CA LEU A 263 0.74 -10.36 9.41
C LEU A 263 -0.28 -10.47 10.54
N ASN A 264 0.15 -10.78 11.76
CA ASN A 264 -0.76 -10.77 12.90
C ASN A 264 -1.04 -9.33 13.34
N LEU A 265 -2.27 -8.86 13.09
CA LEU A 265 -2.76 -7.53 13.45
C LEU A 265 -4.10 -7.62 14.18
N GLU A 266 -4.37 -8.73 14.86
CA GLU A 266 -5.63 -8.99 15.56
C GLU A 266 -5.84 -8.08 16.77
N THR A 267 -4.75 -7.71 17.43
CA THR A 267 -4.80 -6.93 18.66
C THR A 267 -4.36 -5.49 18.44
N PRO A 268 -4.88 -4.52 19.22
CA PRO A 268 -4.40 -3.16 19.18
C PRO A 268 -2.89 -3.03 19.44
N GLN A 269 -2.34 -3.88 20.31
CA GLN A 269 -0.91 -3.91 20.59
C GLN A 269 -0.11 -4.32 19.35
N GLN A 270 -0.53 -5.36 18.63
CA GLN A 270 0.14 -5.78 17.40
C GLN A 270 0.01 -4.74 16.29
N LYS A 271 -1.15 -4.09 16.16
CA LYS A 271 -1.34 -2.97 15.24
C LYS A 271 -0.40 -1.82 15.58
N ALA A 272 -0.31 -1.41 16.85
CA ALA A 272 0.58 -0.34 17.28
C ALA A 272 2.06 -0.66 16.99
N VAL A 273 2.50 -1.88 17.26
CA VAL A 273 3.88 -2.35 16.95
C VAL A 273 4.13 -2.34 15.44
N PHE A 274 3.21 -2.89 14.65
CA PHE A 274 3.34 -2.89 13.19
C PHE A 274 3.41 -1.47 12.63
N PHE A 275 2.47 -0.61 13.01
CA PHE A 275 2.41 0.78 12.54
C PHE A 275 3.49 1.68 13.15
N GLY A 276 4.20 1.24 14.20
CA GLY A 276 5.28 2.00 14.83
C GLY A 276 4.79 3.32 15.43
N VAL A 277 3.63 3.29 16.08
CA VAL A 277 2.94 4.46 16.62
C VAL A 277 2.99 4.49 18.15
N ASP A 278 2.92 5.69 18.72
CA ASP A 278 2.72 5.91 20.15
C ASP A 278 1.24 5.69 20.54
N ASP A 279 0.92 5.77 21.84
CA ASP A 279 -0.41 5.49 22.37
C ASP A 279 -1.50 6.42 21.77
N ASP A 280 -1.18 7.70 21.56
CA ASP A 280 -2.11 8.69 21.02
C ASP A 280 -2.47 8.37 19.55
N LEU A 281 -1.46 8.02 18.75
CA LEU A 281 -1.66 7.64 17.35
C LEU A 281 -2.27 6.23 17.23
N ALA A 282 -1.97 5.31 18.16
CA ALA A 282 -2.56 3.98 18.20
C ALA A 282 -4.09 4.06 18.35
N ALA A 283 -4.60 4.98 19.17
CA ALA A 283 -6.04 5.20 19.28
C ALA A 283 -6.68 5.66 17.95
N ILE A 284 -5.99 6.49 17.17
CA ILE A 284 -6.47 6.91 15.84
C ILE A 284 -6.44 5.74 14.86
N VAL A 285 -5.37 4.94 14.87
CA VAL A 285 -5.26 3.73 14.04
C VAL A 285 -6.44 2.79 14.31
N GLU A 286 -6.73 2.51 15.58
CA GLU A 286 -7.87 1.66 15.95
C GLU A 286 -9.20 2.23 15.45
N ARG A 287 -9.41 3.53 15.58
CA ARG A 287 -10.62 4.17 15.04
C ARG A 287 -10.76 4.00 13.53
N VAL A 288 -9.68 4.16 12.76
CA VAL A 288 -9.70 3.94 11.30
C VAL A 288 -10.05 2.48 10.99
N VAL A 289 -9.42 1.53 11.68
CA VAL A 289 -9.66 0.10 11.50
C VAL A 289 -11.12 -0.25 11.78
N CYS A 290 -11.65 0.15 12.93
CA CYS A 290 -13.04 -0.13 13.28
C CYS A 290 -14.04 0.44 12.27
N LYS A 291 -13.79 1.63 11.71
CA LYS A 291 -14.67 2.18 10.66
C LYS A 291 -14.55 1.41 9.35
N ALA A 292 -13.34 1.07 8.94
CA ALA A 292 -13.09 0.32 7.72
C ALA A 292 -13.72 -1.08 7.73
N GLU A 293 -13.89 -1.70 8.90
CA GLU A 293 -14.55 -3.00 9.06
C GLU A 293 -16.10 -2.91 9.03
N VAL A 294 -16.67 -1.73 9.29
CA VAL A 294 -18.12 -1.50 9.36
C VAL A 294 -18.70 -1.06 8.02
N GLU A 295 -17.95 -0.25 7.27
CA GLU A 295 -18.32 0.29 5.94
C GLU A 295 -18.28 -0.79 4.84
#